data_AF-A0A971C071-F1
#
_entry.id   AF-A0A971C071-F1
#
_cell.length_a   1.000
_cell.length_b   1.000
_cell.length_c   1.000
_cell.angle_alpha   90.00
_cell.angle_beta   90.00
_cell.angle_gamma   90.00
#
_symmetry.space_group_name_H-M   'P 1'
#
loop_
_entity.id
_entity.type
_entity.pdbx_description
1 polymer ?
#
loop_
_entity_poly.entity_id
_entity_poly.type
_entity_poly.pdbx_seq_one_letter_code
_entity_poly.pdbx_strand_id
1 'polypeptide(L)'
;MNLRRFDNGADFQERVLPFLMEREAEHNLILGILAGIASGTDWLDPPPYLALVEDEGRAAAVAVMTPPHNLLLSHTERLEALPLLLAHLLQSGYAVPGVTASPPVAEAFAGLWQQRTGRQPRLAMSQRIYQLDQVRSPVGVPG
;
A
#
# COMPACT_ATOMS: atom_id res chain seq x y z
N MET A 1 -17.14 8.46 1.47
CA MET A 1 -15.79 8.12 0.99
C MET A 1 -15.28 9.05 -0.10
N ASN A 2 -14.02 9.49 0.01
CA ASN A 2 -13.30 10.27 -0.99
C ASN A 2 -11.84 9.79 -1.10
N LEU A 3 -11.24 9.94 -2.28
CA LEU A 3 -9.82 9.65 -2.50
C LEU A 3 -9.04 10.97 -2.48
N ARG A 4 -7.91 10.97 -1.78
CA ARG A 4 -6.94 12.07 -1.77
C ARG A 4 -5.56 11.60 -2.24
N ARG A 5 -4.94 12.39 -3.11
CA ARG A 5 -3.56 12.26 -3.58
C ARG A 5 -2.62 13.12 -2.74
N PHE A 6 -1.39 12.67 -2.62
CA PHE A 6 -0.33 13.38 -1.93
C PHE A 6 0.91 13.44 -2.81
N ASP A 7 1.50 14.63 -2.91
CA ASP A 7 2.74 14.86 -3.64
C ASP A 7 3.95 14.99 -2.69
N ASN A 8 3.68 15.19 -1.39
CA ASN A 8 4.68 15.23 -0.33
C ASN A 8 4.62 13.93 0.51
N GLY A 9 5.76 13.24 0.60
CA GLY A 9 5.87 11.99 1.36
C GLY A 9 5.67 12.13 2.86
N ALA A 10 6.14 13.24 3.46
CA ALA A 10 6.02 13.48 4.89
C ALA A 10 4.56 13.76 5.28
N ASP A 11 3.86 14.62 4.52
CA ASP A 11 2.42 14.89 4.74
C ASP A 11 1.58 13.63 4.59
N PHE A 12 1.93 12.79 3.61
CA PHE A 12 1.26 11.51 3.41
C PHE A 12 1.51 10.57 4.59
N GLN A 13 2.77 10.40 5.00
CA GLN A 13 3.13 9.54 6.12
C GLN A 13 2.42 9.97 7.39
N GLU A 14 2.45 11.26 7.74
CA GLU A 14 1.75 11.78 8.92
C GLU A 14 0.26 11.41 8.89
N ARG A 15 -0.39 11.52 7.72
CA ARG A 15 -1.81 11.24 7.59
C ARG A 15 -2.16 9.76 7.72
N VAL A 16 -1.35 8.86 7.16
CA VAL A 16 -1.67 7.42 7.05
C VAL A 16 -1.08 6.56 8.16
N LEU A 17 -0.03 7.04 8.84
CA LEU A 17 0.69 6.26 9.84
C LEU A 17 -0.22 5.72 10.95
N PRO A 18 -1.16 6.49 11.55
CA PRO A 18 -2.03 5.96 12.59
C PRO A 18 -2.83 4.73 12.16
N PHE A 19 -3.35 4.74 10.93
CA PHE A 19 -4.09 3.61 10.35
C PHE A 19 -3.19 2.43 10.03
N LEU A 20 -2.01 2.66 9.46
CA LEU A 20 -1.09 1.59 9.11
C LEU A 20 -0.54 0.88 10.36
N MET A 21 -0.32 1.61 11.46
CA MET A 21 0.19 1.06 12.70
C MET A 21 -0.80 0.14 13.43
N GLU A 22 -2.10 0.19 13.12
CA GLU A 22 -3.08 -0.75 13.69
C GLU A 22 -2.77 -2.21 13.32
N ARG A 23 -2.09 -2.42 12.19
CA ARG A 23 -1.65 -3.72 11.68
C ARG A 23 -0.24 -3.62 11.10
N GLU A 24 0.70 -3.23 11.95
CA GLU A 24 2.08 -2.90 11.55
C GLU A 24 2.73 -4.00 10.71
N ALA A 25 2.63 -5.25 11.13
CA ALA A 25 3.24 -6.38 10.43
C ALA A 25 2.69 -6.52 9.01
N GLU A 26 1.36 -6.47 8.83
CA GLU A 26 0.70 -6.52 7.54
C GLU A 26 1.02 -5.33 6.64
N HIS A 27 1.41 -4.20 7.23
CA HIS A 27 1.75 -2.97 6.53
C HIS A 27 3.26 -2.71 6.44
N ASN A 28 4.11 -3.66 6.86
CA ASN A 28 5.55 -3.42 7.01
C ASN A 28 6.24 -2.90 5.75
N LEU A 29 5.83 -3.37 4.57
CA LEU A 29 6.43 -2.98 3.30
C LEU A 29 6.04 -1.55 2.94
N ILE A 30 4.78 -1.18 3.18
CA ILE A 30 4.31 0.20 3.01
C ILE A 30 5.05 1.10 4.00
N LEU A 31 5.13 0.74 5.28
CA LEU A 31 5.82 1.51 6.31
C LEU A 31 7.30 1.72 5.99
N GLY A 32 8.01 0.67 5.57
CA GLY A 32 9.41 0.76 5.17
C GLY A 32 9.64 1.66 3.97
N ILE A 33 8.74 1.61 2.97
CA ILE A 33 8.81 2.51 1.81
C ILE A 33 8.53 3.96 2.23
N LEU A 34 7.54 4.19 3.09
CA LEU A 34 7.22 5.54 3.58
C LEU A 34 8.38 6.18 4.33
N ALA A 35 9.09 5.42 5.15
CA ALA A 35 10.29 5.90 5.82
C ALA A 35 11.36 6.41 4.84
N GLY A 36 11.49 5.77 3.66
CA GLY A 36 12.37 6.24 2.60
C GLY A 36 11.81 7.47 1.87
N ILE A 37 10.53 7.46 1.51
CA ILE A 37 9.86 8.55 0.77
C ILE A 37 9.81 9.85 1.58
N ALA A 38 9.62 9.78 2.90
CA ALA A 38 9.57 10.97 3.76
C ALA A 38 10.89 11.74 3.81
N SER A 39 12.01 11.15 3.41
CA SER A 39 13.28 11.86 3.22
C SER A 39 13.35 12.70 1.93
N GLY A 40 12.33 12.61 1.05
CA GLY A 40 12.18 13.38 -0.19
C GLY A 40 12.09 12.50 -1.43
N THR A 41 11.30 12.94 -2.42
CA THR A 41 10.96 12.17 -3.64
C THR A 41 11.36 12.87 -4.95
N ASP A 42 12.02 14.01 -4.88
CA ASP A 42 12.34 14.86 -6.05
C ASP A 42 13.23 14.18 -7.11
N TRP A 43 13.80 13.02 -6.77
CA TRP A 43 14.66 12.22 -7.62
C TRP A 43 13.96 11.00 -8.26
N LEU A 44 12.67 10.77 -7.96
CA LEU A 44 11.90 9.66 -8.53
C LEU A 44 11.13 10.11 -9.77
N ASP A 45 11.43 9.50 -10.92
CA ASP A 45 10.70 9.70 -12.17
C ASP A 45 10.24 8.35 -12.76
N PRO A 46 8.92 8.09 -12.88
CA PRO A 46 7.82 8.96 -12.45
C PRO A 46 7.68 9.03 -10.91
N PRO A 47 7.08 10.11 -10.38
CA PRO A 47 6.94 10.30 -8.93
C PRO A 47 6.06 9.21 -8.31
N PRO A 48 6.21 8.91 -7.01
CA PRO A 48 5.46 7.85 -6.36
C PRO A 48 3.95 8.10 -6.40
N TYR A 49 3.18 7.03 -6.59
CA TYR A 49 1.76 7.05 -6.38
C TYR A 49 1.47 6.92 -4.87
N LEU A 50 1.19 8.03 -4.18
CA LEU A 50 0.71 8.08 -2.79
C LEU A 50 -0.79 8.47 -2.73
N ALA A 51 -1.66 7.55 -2.30
CA ALA A 51 -3.09 7.82 -2.18
C ALA A 51 -3.71 7.24 -0.90
N LEU A 52 -4.71 7.96 -0.40
CA LEU A 52 -5.54 7.57 0.74
C LEU A 52 -7.01 7.66 0.35
N VAL A 53 -7.78 6.62 0.66
CA VAL A 53 -9.24 6.69 0.68
C VAL A 53 -9.69 6.94 2.11
N GLU A 54 -10.51 7.96 2.31
CA GLU A 54 -11.07 8.34 3.59
C GLU A 54 -12.58 8.17 3.59
N ASP A 55 -13.14 7.78 4.72
CA ASP A 55 -14.56 7.81 5.00
C ASP A 55 -14.81 8.53 6.31
N GLU A 56 -15.56 9.64 6.28
CA GLU A 56 -15.86 10.46 7.47
C GLU A 56 -14.60 10.83 8.28
N GLY A 57 -13.50 11.14 7.58
CA GLY A 57 -12.21 11.52 8.20
C GLY A 57 -11.38 10.34 8.74
N ARG A 58 -11.84 9.10 8.56
CA ARG A 58 -11.09 7.88 8.92
C ARG A 58 -10.50 7.24 7.66
N ALA A 59 -9.28 6.72 7.78
CA ALA A 59 -8.67 5.99 6.67
C ALA A 59 -9.42 4.69 6.42
N ALA A 60 -9.73 4.42 5.15
CA ALA A 60 -10.39 3.20 4.70
C ALA A 60 -9.44 2.30 3.88
N ALA A 61 -8.55 2.88 3.09
CA ALA A 61 -7.52 2.16 2.35
C ALA A 61 -6.35 3.09 1.99
N VAL A 62 -5.14 2.55 2.01
CA VAL A 62 -3.91 3.24 1.60
C VAL A 62 -3.33 2.54 0.38
N ALA A 63 -2.88 3.32 -0.59
CA ALA A 63 -2.23 2.82 -1.79
C ALA A 63 -0.88 3.52 -2.01
N VAL A 64 0.17 2.72 -2.21
CA VAL A 64 1.53 3.19 -2.47
C VAL A 64 2.09 2.47 -3.69
N MET A 65 2.66 3.21 -4.64
CA MET A 65 3.45 2.63 -5.72
C MET A 65 4.69 3.49 -5.94
N THR A 66 5.86 2.88 -5.96
CA THR A 66 7.08 3.49 -6.47
C THR A 66 7.35 2.87 -7.83
N PRO A 67 6.94 3.51 -8.95
CA PRO A 67 7.15 2.93 -10.27
C PRO A 67 8.63 2.57 -10.49
N PRO A 68 8.92 1.44 -11.17
CA PRO A 68 7.99 0.57 -11.89
C PRO A 68 7.47 -0.62 -11.05
N HIS A 69 7.50 -0.55 -9.72
CA HIS A 69 7.07 -1.66 -8.85
C HIS A 69 5.53 -1.80 -8.79
N ASN A 70 5.06 -2.95 -8.28
CA ASN A 70 3.64 -3.21 -8.09
C ASN A 70 2.98 -2.17 -7.17
N LEU A 71 1.69 -1.95 -7.38
CA LEU A 71 0.84 -1.21 -6.45
C LEU A 71 0.74 -1.98 -5.12
N LEU A 72 1.11 -1.34 -4.03
CA LEU A 72 0.87 -1.83 -2.69
C LEU A 72 -0.46 -1.30 -2.18
N LEU A 73 -1.32 -2.20 -1.69
CA LEU A 73 -2.54 -1.84 -0.99
C LEU A 73 -2.45 -2.29 0.45
N SER A 74 -2.87 -1.42 1.37
CA SER A 74 -3.01 -1.78 2.78
C SER A 74 -4.00 -2.93 2.96
N HIS A 75 -3.87 -3.65 4.07
CA HIS A 75 -4.97 -4.47 4.53
C HIS A 75 -6.17 -3.57 4.85
N THR A 76 -7.36 -4.03 4.51
CA THR A 76 -8.62 -3.34 4.85
C THR A 76 -9.78 -4.32 4.74
N GLU A 77 -10.75 -4.16 5.63
CA GLU A 77 -12.05 -4.83 5.54
C GLU A 77 -13.04 -4.01 4.69
N ARG A 78 -12.74 -2.73 4.43
CA ARG A 78 -13.57 -1.78 3.68
C ARG A 78 -13.34 -1.91 2.17
N LEU A 79 -13.63 -3.07 1.59
CA LEU A 79 -13.38 -3.35 0.17
C LEU A 79 -14.12 -2.41 -0.80
N GLU A 80 -15.18 -1.75 -0.34
CA GLU A 80 -15.89 -0.70 -1.08
C GLU A 80 -15.04 0.56 -1.36
N ALA A 81 -13.86 0.69 -0.73
CA ALA A 81 -12.88 1.74 -1.02
C ALA A 81 -12.08 1.48 -2.32
N LEU A 82 -11.93 0.21 -2.72
CA LEU A 82 -11.09 -0.19 -3.85
C LEU A 82 -11.53 0.38 -5.21
N PRO A 83 -12.83 0.49 -5.54
CA PRO A 83 -13.28 1.12 -6.77
C PRO A 83 -12.81 2.57 -6.96
N LEU A 84 -12.63 3.34 -5.88
CA LEU A 84 -12.13 4.71 -5.95
C LEU A 84 -10.66 4.74 -6.37
N LEU A 85 -9.83 3.87 -5.78
CA LEU A 85 -8.42 3.70 -6.15
C LEU A 85 -8.29 3.27 -7.61
N LEU A 86 -9.08 2.28 -8.04
CA LEU A 86 -9.09 1.81 -9.42
C LEU A 86 -9.46 2.93 -10.40
N ALA A 87 -10.57 3.63 -10.14
CA ALA A 87 -11.04 4.70 -11.02
C ALA A 87 -9.99 5.80 -11.18
N HIS A 88 -9.33 6.20 -10.09
CA HIS A 88 -8.26 7.18 -10.14
C HIS A 88 -7.03 6.66 -10.87
N LEU A 89 -6.59 5.42 -10.61
CA LEU A 89 -5.42 4.84 -11.26
C LEU A 89 -5.59 4.80 -12.79
N LEU A 90 -6.77 4.38 -13.27
CA LEU A 90 -7.09 4.34 -14.70
C LEU A 90 -7.05 5.72 -15.38
N GLN A 91 -7.25 6.81 -14.63
CA GLN A 91 -7.22 8.19 -15.13
C GLN A 91 -5.86 8.88 -14.92
N SER A 92 -5.00 8.31 -14.07
CA SER A 92 -3.78 8.97 -13.60
C SER A 92 -2.56 8.83 -14.53
N GLY A 93 -2.66 8.04 -15.60
CA GLY A 93 -1.54 7.77 -16.51
C GLY A 93 -0.44 6.84 -15.97
N TYR A 94 -0.52 6.43 -14.70
CA TYR A 94 0.41 5.46 -14.12
C TYR A 94 0.25 4.07 -14.73
N ALA A 95 1.36 3.46 -15.13
CA ALA A 95 1.39 2.05 -15.48
C ALA A 95 1.33 1.20 -14.19
N VAL A 96 0.29 0.39 -14.05
CA VAL A 96 0.15 -0.57 -12.94
C VAL A 96 0.55 -1.97 -13.43
N PRO A 97 1.75 -2.47 -13.07
CA PRO A 97 2.23 -3.78 -13.53
C PRO A 97 1.61 -4.95 -12.77
N GLY A 98 1.14 -4.70 -11.55
CA GLY A 98 0.54 -5.68 -10.66
C GLY A 98 0.11 -5.04 -9.35
N VAL A 99 -0.51 -5.84 -8.48
CA VAL A 99 -0.91 -5.45 -7.13
C VAL A 99 -0.33 -6.44 -6.13
N THR A 100 0.17 -5.92 -5.01
CA THR A 100 0.64 -6.68 -3.86
C THR A 100 -0.14 -6.22 -2.64
N ALA A 101 -0.88 -7.14 -2.02
CA ALA A 101 -1.72 -6.90 -0.85
C ALA A 101 -2.02 -8.23 -0.15
N SER A 102 -2.71 -8.19 0.98
CA SER A 102 -3.31 -9.40 1.55
C SER A 102 -4.24 -10.10 0.53
N PRO A 103 -4.36 -11.44 0.54
CA PRO A 103 -5.14 -12.18 -0.46
C PRO A 103 -6.54 -11.61 -0.76
N PRO A 104 -7.42 -11.32 0.22
CA PRO A 104 -8.76 -10.81 -0.08
C PRO A 104 -8.74 -9.45 -0.78
N VAL A 105 -7.80 -8.56 -0.41
CA VAL A 105 -7.65 -7.23 -1.03
C VAL A 105 -7.08 -7.35 -2.45
N ALA A 106 -6.07 -8.20 -2.63
CA ALA A 106 -5.43 -8.43 -3.93
C ALA A 106 -6.42 -9.04 -4.93
N GLU A 107 -7.19 -10.05 -4.51
CA GLU A 107 -8.22 -10.70 -5.34
C GLU A 107 -9.35 -9.74 -5.70
N ALA A 108 -9.86 -8.97 -4.73
CA ALA A 108 -10.91 -7.99 -4.97
C ALA A 108 -10.45 -6.90 -5.96
N PHE A 109 -9.26 -6.33 -5.75
CA PHE A 109 -8.72 -5.30 -6.64
C PHE A 109 -8.43 -5.85 -8.04
N ALA A 110 -7.83 -7.04 -8.13
CA ALA A 110 -7.55 -7.71 -9.41
C ALA A 110 -8.84 -8.02 -10.19
N GLY A 111 -9.90 -8.45 -9.52
CA GLY A 111 -11.21 -8.68 -10.12
C GLY A 111 -11.83 -7.40 -10.68
N LEU A 112 -11.80 -6.30 -9.92
CA LEU A 112 -12.26 -4.99 -10.40
C LEU A 112 -11.44 -4.51 -11.61
N TRP A 113 -10.12 -4.69 -11.56
CA TRP A 113 -9.21 -4.34 -12.65
C TRP A 113 -9.53 -5.14 -13.93
N GLN A 114 -9.76 -6.44 -13.80
CA GLN A 114 -10.16 -7.31 -14.91
C GLN A 114 -11.48 -6.85 -15.53
N GLN A 115 -12.50 -6.59 -14.72
CA GLN A 115 -13.81 -6.13 -15.19
C GLN A 115 -13.71 -4.81 -15.96
N ARG A 116 -12.84 -3.89 -15.52
CA ARG A 116 -12.70 -2.57 -16.14
C ARG A 116 -11.77 -2.52 -17.36
N THR A 117 -10.78 -3.41 -17.43
CA THR A 117 -9.73 -3.35 -18.47
C THR A 117 -9.69 -4.57 -19.39
N GLY A 118 -10.39 -5.65 -19.05
CA GLY A 118 -10.32 -6.94 -19.73
C GLY A 118 -9.01 -7.72 -19.49
N ARG A 119 -8.03 -7.15 -18.77
CA ARG A 119 -6.74 -7.79 -18.51
C ARG A 119 -6.90 -8.87 -17.45
N GLN A 120 -6.49 -10.10 -17.76
CA GLN A 120 -6.57 -11.20 -16.82
C GLN A 120 -5.45 -11.13 -15.77
N PRO A 121 -5.77 -11.13 -14.47
CA PRO A 121 -4.77 -11.22 -13.42
C PRO A 121 -4.20 -12.63 -13.34
N ARG A 122 -2.93 -12.74 -12.92
CA ARG A 122 -2.29 -14.00 -12.59
C ARG A 122 -1.55 -13.85 -11.27
N LEU A 123 -1.59 -14.88 -10.43
CA LEU A 123 -0.76 -14.93 -9.22
C LEU A 123 0.71 -14.94 -9.64
N ALA A 124 1.45 -13.89 -9.25
CA ALA A 124 2.88 -13.80 -9.52
C ALA A 124 3.71 -14.47 -8.42
N MET A 125 3.39 -14.19 -7.15
CA MET A 125 4.09 -14.73 -6.00
C MET A 125 3.17 -14.74 -4.78
N SER A 126 3.25 -15.79 -3.96
CA SER A 126 2.69 -15.80 -2.61
C SER A 126 3.76 -15.39 -1.61
N GLN A 127 3.58 -14.22 -1.00
CA GLN A 127 4.51 -13.69 0.01
C GLN A 127 4.05 -14.07 1.41
N ARG A 128 5.00 -14.16 2.35
CA ARG A 128 4.73 -14.36 3.78
C ARG A 128 5.31 -13.20 4.57
N ILE A 129 4.60 -12.84 5.63
CA ILE A 129 5.03 -11.84 6.61
C ILE A 129 5.46 -12.58 7.85
N TYR A 130 6.63 -12.21 8.37
CA TYR A 130 7.15 -12.70 9.64
C TYR A 130 7.06 -11.58 10.66
N GLN A 131 6.49 -11.88 11.82
CA GLN A 131 6.38 -10.95 12.94
C GLN A 131 7.23 -11.48 14.09
N LEU A 132 7.97 -10.59 14.73
CA LEU A 132 8.75 -10.89 15.92
C LEU A 132 7.98 -10.40 17.16
N ASP A 133 7.40 -11.31 17.91
CA ASP A 133 6.65 -10.96 19.13
C ASP A 133 7.55 -10.83 20.36
N GLN A 134 8.63 -11.62 20.42
CA GLN A 134 9.51 -11.66 21.57
C GLN A 134 10.95 -11.97 21.17
N VAL A 135 11.89 -11.15 21.64
CA VAL A 135 13.32 -11.46 21.63
C VAL A 135 13.67 -12.18 22.91
N ARG A 136 14.37 -13.32 22.81
CA ARG A 136 14.94 -14.04 23.95
C ARG A 136 16.44 -13.84 23.99
N SER A 137 16.94 -13.18 25.02
CA SER A 137 18.38 -12.97 25.18
C SER A 137 19.11 -14.30 25.35
N PRO A 138 20.27 -14.49 24.69
CA PRO A 138 21.09 -15.68 24.90
C PRO A 138 21.64 -15.70 26.34
N VAL A 139 21.67 -16.89 26.94
CA VAL A 139 22.17 -17.08 28.31
C VAL A 139 23.65 -17.45 28.26
N GLY A 140 24.48 -16.77 29.05
CA GLY A 140 25.88 -17.16 29.27
C GLY A 140 26.87 -16.75 28.18
N VAL A 141 26.55 -15.75 27.35
CA VAL A 141 27.47 -15.20 26.35
C VAL A 141 28.05 -13.84 26.81
N PRO A 142 29.38 -13.69 26.91
CA PRO A 142 30.01 -12.40 27.10
C PRO A 142 30.05 -11.70 25.74
N GLY A 143 29.22 -10.66 25.57
CA GLY A 143 29.16 -9.88 24.33
C GLY A 143 30.47 -9.19 23.96
#